data_AF-A0ABD4XVT6-F1
#
_entry.id   AF-A0ABD4XVT6-F1
#
_cell.length_a   1.000
_cell.length_b   1.000
_cell.length_c   1.000
_cell.angle_alpha   90.00
_cell.angle_beta   90.00
_cell.angle_gamma   90.00
#
_symmetry.space_group_name_H-M   'P 1'
#
loop_
_entity.id
_entity.type
_entity.pdbx_description
1 polymer ?
#
loop_
_entity_poly.entity_id
_entity_poly.type
_entity_poly.pdbx_seq_one_letter_code
_entity_poly.pdbx_strand_id
1 'polypeptide(L)'
;MNTYESLRLWTNDPLIGSPAQEILSIAERHKTPATPTRVRPEEFDIPFPYRYDQEDEQRVQLFRRIGVLFAALDIHCYWNDGRQVIGVALSPEDPISKAWCAFNEDAMEVLLAFVLSKDLS
;
A
#
# COMPACT_ATOMS: atom_id res chain seq x y z
N MET A 1 4.78 -9.28 -12.76
CA MET A 1 3.76 -8.20 -12.76
C MET A 1 4.18 -7.19 -11.71
N ASN A 2 3.99 -5.90 -11.96
CA ASN A 2 4.45 -4.83 -11.09
C ASN A 2 3.21 -4.07 -10.61
N THR A 3 2.64 -4.47 -9.48
CA THR A 3 1.33 -3.96 -9.01
C THR A 3 1.33 -2.43 -8.87
N TYR A 4 2.48 -1.84 -8.55
CA TYR A 4 2.63 -0.39 -8.42
C TYR A 4 2.43 0.36 -9.74
N GLU A 5 2.54 -0.28 -10.91
CA GLU A 5 2.31 0.39 -12.19
C GLU A 5 0.86 0.88 -12.35
N SER A 6 -0.08 0.28 -11.61
CA SER A 6 -1.46 0.74 -11.54
C SER A 6 -1.58 2.20 -11.08
N LEU A 7 -0.60 2.70 -10.30
CA LEU A 7 -0.55 4.07 -9.82
C LEU A 7 -0.38 5.11 -10.92
N ARG A 8 0.06 4.71 -12.13
CA ARG A 8 0.17 5.63 -13.28
C ARG A 8 -1.16 6.31 -13.62
N LEU A 9 -2.29 5.64 -13.34
CA LEU A 9 -3.64 6.20 -13.54
C LEU A 9 -4.05 7.20 -12.45
N TRP A 10 -3.34 7.22 -11.33
CA TRP A 10 -3.67 8.00 -10.13
C TRP A 10 -2.74 9.18 -9.90
N THR A 11 -1.68 9.35 -10.70
CA THR A 11 -0.70 10.43 -10.55
C THR A 11 -1.30 11.84 -10.66
N ASN A 12 -2.47 11.98 -11.26
CA ASN A 12 -3.22 13.24 -11.35
C ASN A 12 -4.42 13.32 -10.37
N ASP A 13 -4.62 12.32 -9.50
CA ASP A 13 -5.67 12.38 -8.49
C ASP A 13 -5.35 13.49 -7.48
N PRO A 14 -6.33 14.35 -7.12
CA PRO A 14 -6.09 15.51 -6.27
C PRO A 14 -5.74 15.15 -4.81
N LEU A 15 -5.96 13.91 -4.39
CA LEU A 15 -5.69 13.46 -3.02
C LEU A 15 -4.45 12.58 -2.95
N ILE A 16 -4.33 11.60 -3.86
CA ILE A 16 -3.25 10.60 -3.82
C ILE A 16 -2.24 10.74 -4.95
N GLY A 17 -2.36 11.74 -5.83
CA GLY A 17 -1.45 11.90 -6.96
C GLY A 17 0.01 12.09 -6.56
N SER A 18 0.27 12.92 -5.55
CA SER A 18 1.63 13.14 -5.03
C SER A 18 2.26 11.85 -4.46
N PRO A 19 1.64 11.13 -3.50
CA PRO A 19 2.23 9.88 -3.01
C PRO A 19 2.31 8.80 -4.11
N ALA A 20 1.37 8.76 -5.06
CA ALA A 20 1.45 7.84 -6.19
C ALA A 20 2.68 8.10 -7.08
N GLN A 21 2.98 9.35 -7.39
CA GLN A 21 4.19 9.73 -8.15
C GLN A 21 5.48 9.35 -7.40
N GLU A 22 5.49 9.58 -6.09
CA GLU A 22 6.67 9.30 -5.26
C GLU A 22 6.94 7.79 -5.15
N ILE A 23 5.90 6.96 -4.95
CA ILE A 23 6.02 5.50 -4.97
C ILE A 23 6.55 5.00 -6.32
N LEU A 24 6.06 5.55 -7.43
CA LEU A 24 6.58 5.22 -8.77
C LEU A 24 8.06 5.60 -8.93
N SER A 25 8.47 6.76 -8.41
CA SER A 25 9.87 7.18 -8.42
C SER A 25 10.75 6.25 -7.57
N ILE A 26 10.27 5.80 -6.40
CA ILE A 26 10.96 4.80 -5.57
C ILE A 26 11.13 3.50 -6.36
N ALA A 27 10.10 3.01 -7.05
CA ALA A 27 10.20 1.81 -7.88
C ALA A 27 11.29 1.93 -8.94
N GLU A 28 11.46 3.10 -9.58
CA GLU A 28 12.54 3.35 -10.54
C GLU A 28 13.93 3.30 -9.88
N ARG A 29 14.09 3.89 -8.69
CA ARG A 29 15.36 3.80 -7.91
C ARG A 29 15.73 2.36 -7.56
N HIS A 30 14.73 1.52 -7.28
CA HIS A 30 14.87 0.09 -7.01
C HIS A 30 14.93 -0.79 -8.26
N LYS A 31 15.13 -0.20 -9.46
CA LYS A 31 15.24 -0.92 -10.74
C LYS A 31 14.00 -1.76 -11.08
N THR A 32 12.81 -1.19 -10.84
CA THR A 32 11.51 -1.74 -11.22
C THR A 32 11.26 -3.16 -10.67
N PRO A 33 11.15 -3.32 -9.34
CA PRO A 33 11.05 -4.63 -8.70
C PRO A 33 9.75 -5.35 -9.09
N ALA A 34 9.81 -6.66 -9.27
CA ALA A 34 8.62 -7.44 -9.57
C ALA A 34 7.86 -7.79 -8.29
N THR A 35 6.53 -7.79 -8.36
CA THR A 35 5.66 -8.24 -7.26
C THR A 35 5.88 -9.74 -7.04
N PRO A 36 6.16 -10.19 -5.81
CA PRO A 36 6.31 -11.61 -5.51
C PRO A 36 4.97 -12.34 -5.66
N THR A 37 5.04 -13.65 -5.87
CA THR A 37 3.85 -14.50 -5.90
C THR A 37 3.86 -15.43 -4.69
N ARG A 38 2.90 -15.28 -3.78
CA ARG A 38 2.70 -16.20 -2.65
C ARG A 38 1.24 -16.54 -2.48
N VAL A 39 0.96 -17.81 -2.20
CA VAL A 39 -0.41 -18.32 -2.00
C VAL A 39 -1.02 -17.80 -0.69
N ARG A 40 -0.20 -17.47 0.31
CA ARG A 40 -0.64 -16.93 1.60
C ARG A 40 0.26 -15.77 2.03
N PRO A 41 -0.29 -14.55 2.18
CA PRO A 41 0.46 -13.42 2.70
C PRO A 41 0.81 -13.61 4.19
N GLU A 42 1.86 -12.95 4.64
CA GLU A 42 2.16 -12.78 6.07
C GLU A 42 1.31 -11.64 6.62
N GLU A 43 0.76 -11.83 7.82
CA GLU A 43 -0.18 -10.89 8.45
C GLU A 43 0.50 -10.10 9.57
N PHE A 44 0.30 -8.78 9.56
CA PHE A 44 0.85 -7.82 10.52
C PHE A 44 -0.24 -6.94 11.12
N ASP A 45 0.03 -6.34 12.28
CA ASP A 45 -0.82 -5.27 12.81
C ASP A 45 -0.86 -4.05 11.90
N ILE A 46 -2.02 -3.41 11.80
CA ILE A 46 -2.15 -2.12 11.11
C ILE A 46 -1.55 -1.03 12.02
N PRO A 47 -0.57 -0.24 11.54
CA PRO A 47 0.07 0.82 12.34
C PRO A 47 -0.66 2.18 12.26
N PHE A 48 -1.90 2.22 11.75
CA PHE A 48 -2.68 3.45 11.56
C PHE A 48 -4.19 3.20 11.79
N PRO A 49 -4.99 4.25 12.07
CA PRO A 49 -6.42 4.09 12.27
C PRO A 49 -7.09 3.70 10.94
N TYR A 50 -7.66 2.49 10.87
CA TYR A 50 -8.43 2.02 9.72
C TYR A 50 -9.86 1.71 10.14
N ARG A 51 -10.73 2.72 10.23
CA ARG A 51 -12.14 2.53 10.56
C ARG A 51 -13.02 2.88 9.37
N TYR A 52 -13.60 1.86 8.74
CA TYR A 52 -14.60 2.08 7.72
C TYR A 52 -15.90 2.58 8.36
N ASP A 53 -16.27 3.82 8.03
CA ASP A 53 -17.57 4.41 8.36
C ASP A 53 -18.39 4.53 7.06
N GLN A 54 -19.56 3.90 7.02
CA GLN A 54 -20.42 3.90 5.83
C GLN A 54 -21.26 5.17 5.68
N GLU A 55 -21.41 5.95 6.75
CA GLU A 55 -22.28 7.13 6.78
C GLU A 55 -21.56 8.41 6.29
N ASP A 56 -20.23 8.38 6.20
CA ASP A 56 -19.39 9.49 5.74
C ASP A 56 -18.79 9.21 4.34
N GLU A 57 -19.44 9.73 3.30
CA GLU A 57 -19.03 9.51 1.91
C GLU A 57 -17.62 10.04 1.60
N GLN A 58 -17.22 11.18 2.17
CA GLN A 58 -15.89 11.74 1.93
C GLN A 58 -14.80 10.84 2.51
N ARG A 59 -15.05 10.30 3.70
CA ARG A 59 -14.17 9.36 4.37
C ARG A 59 -14.11 8.02 3.63
N VAL A 60 -15.23 7.51 3.14
CA VAL A 60 -15.26 6.32 2.25
C VAL A 60 -14.39 6.54 1.01
N GLN A 61 -14.50 7.70 0.38
CA GLN A 61 -13.73 8.05 -0.82
C GLN A 61 -12.23 8.19 -0.53
N LEU A 62 -11.86 8.71 0.63
CA LEU A 62 -10.46 8.77 1.10
C LEU A 62 -9.92 7.36 1.37
N PHE A 63 -10.67 6.51 2.09
CA PHE A 63 -10.27 5.13 2.37
C PHE A 63 -10.08 4.30 1.11
N ARG A 64 -10.96 4.43 0.11
CA ARG A 64 -10.80 3.75 -1.18
C ARG A 64 -9.50 4.13 -1.87
N ARG A 65 -9.13 5.42 -1.84
CA ARG A 65 -7.88 5.92 -2.44
C ARG A 65 -6.64 5.48 -1.65
N ILE A 66 -6.70 5.48 -0.32
CA ILE A 66 -5.64 4.89 0.51
C ILE A 66 -5.49 3.39 0.19
N GLY A 67 -6.59 2.67 0.01
CA GLY A 67 -6.59 1.28 -0.41
C GLY A 67 -5.90 1.03 -1.76
N VAL A 68 -6.03 1.96 -2.72
CA VAL A 68 -5.28 1.91 -3.98
C VAL A 68 -3.76 1.97 -3.75
N LEU A 69 -3.29 2.85 -2.85
CA LEU A 69 -1.87 2.98 -2.53
C LEU A 69 -1.33 1.69 -1.88
N PHE A 70 -2.08 1.09 -0.96
CA PHE A 70 -1.68 -0.18 -0.35
C PHE A 70 -1.67 -1.33 -1.36
N ALA A 71 -2.72 -1.46 -2.17
CA ALA A 71 -2.81 -2.52 -3.17
C ALA A 71 -1.70 -2.43 -4.23
N ALA A 72 -1.23 -1.23 -4.54
CA ALA A 72 -0.07 -1.01 -5.41
C ALA A 72 1.21 -1.65 -4.86
N LEU A 73 1.34 -1.77 -3.54
CA LEU A 73 2.46 -2.44 -2.86
C LEU A 73 2.20 -3.94 -2.62
N ASP A 74 1.11 -4.47 -3.17
CA ASP A 74 0.56 -5.80 -2.88
C ASP A 74 0.29 -6.02 -1.39
N ILE A 75 -0.17 -4.95 -0.75
CA ILE A 75 -0.48 -4.88 0.66
C ILE A 75 -1.98 -4.72 0.80
N HIS A 76 -2.61 -5.60 1.58
CA HIS A 76 -4.07 -5.66 1.66
C HIS A 76 -4.51 -5.46 3.11
N CYS A 77 -5.37 -4.47 3.33
CA CYS A 77 -5.99 -4.21 4.64
C CYS A 77 -7.32 -4.98 4.73
N TYR A 78 -7.47 -5.85 5.72
CA TYR A 78 -8.71 -6.60 5.95
C TYR A 78 -8.94 -6.93 7.42
N TRP A 79 -10.16 -7.38 7.73
CA TRP A 79 -10.54 -7.83 9.06
C TRP A 79 -10.38 -9.35 9.17
N ASN A 80 -9.71 -9.81 10.22
CA ASN A 80 -9.55 -11.23 10.55
C ASN A 80 -9.76 -11.42 12.06
N ASP A 81 -10.69 -12.31 12.45
CA ASP A 81 -11.02 -12.60 13.86
C ASP A 81 -11.25 -11.35 14.75
N GLY A 82 -11.92 -10.32 14.20
CA GLY A 82 -12.21 -9.08 14.93
C GLY A 82 -11.01 -8.12 15.07
N ARG A 83 -9.86 -8.45 14.49
CA ARG A 83 -8.66 -7.60 14.41
C ARG A 83 -8.45 -7.11 12.98
N GLN A 84 -7.87 -5.93 12.85
CA GLN A 84 -7.43 -5.39 11.58
C GLN A 84 -6.01 -5.86 11.28
N VAL A 85 -5.79 -6.38 10.08
CA VAL A 85 -4.48 -6.89 9.67
C VAL A 85 -4.07 -6.35 8.30
N ILE A 86 -2.75 -6.29 8.11
CA ILE A 86 -2.11 -6.05 6.83
C ILE A 86 -1.54 -7.38 6.33
N GLY A 87 -1.95 -7.81 5.13
CA GLY A 87 -1.35 -8.95 4.44
C GLY A 87 -0.27 -8.53 3.44
N VAL A 88 0.93 -9.11 3.52
CA VAL A 88 2.04 -8.87 2.58
C VAL A 88 2.54 -10.20 1.98
N ALA A 89 2.59 -10.32 0.66
CA ALA A 89 3.06 -11.53 -0.02
C ALA A 89 4.60 -11.52 -0.19
N LEU A 90 5.34 -11.93 0.84
CA LEU A 90 6.82 -12.00 0.80
C LEU A 90 7.32 -13.44 0.85
N SER A 91 8.44 -13.77 0.22
CA SER A 91 9.17 -15.03 0.45
C SER A 91 10.63 -14.73 0.84
N PRO A 92 11.06 -14.96 2.09
CA PRO A 92 12.37 -14.48 2.58
C PRO A 92 13.59 -15.08 1.85
N GLU A 93 13.40 -16.21 1.16
CA GLU A 93 14.48 -16.93 0.48
C GLU A 93 14.64 -16.53 -1.00
N ASP A 94 13.68 -15.81 -1.58
CA ASP A 94 13.62 -15.52 -3.01
C ASP A 94 14.21 -14.12 -3.35
N PRO A 95 15.13 -14.01 -4.33
CA PRO A 95 15.69 -12.72 -4.76
C PRO A 95 14.65 -11.69 -5.21
N ILE A 96 13.54 -12.11 -5.83
CA ILE A 96 12.46 -11.18 -6.25
C ILE A 96 11.81 -10.57 -4.99
N SER A 97 11.48 -11.42 -4.03
CA SER A 97 10.94 -10.99 -2.74
C SER A 97 11.88 -10.06 -1.98
N LYS A 98 13.20 -10.28 -2.00
CA LYS A 98 14.15 -9.36 -1.36
C LYS A 98 14.18 -7.98 -2.00
N ALA A 99 14.21 -7.92 -3.33
CA ALA A 99 14.15 -6.65 -4.06
C ALA A 99 12.81 -5.92 -3.81
N TRP A 100 11.72 -6.69 -3.74
CA TRP A 100 10.40 -6.16 -3.40
C TRP A 100 10.33 -5.62 -1.97
N CYS A 101 10.88 -6.33 -0.97
CA CYS A 101 10.92 -5.85 0.41
C CYS A 101 11.64 -4.50 0.51
N ALA A 102 12.82 -4.38 -0.09
CA ALA A 102 13.59 -3.13 -0.05
C ALA A 102 12.81 -1.95 -0.67
N PHE A 103 12.10 -2.21 -1.78
CA PHE A 103 11.19 -1.23 -2.36
C PHE A 103 10.01 -0.90 -1.46
N ASN A 104 9.38 -1.92 -0.86
CA ASN A 104 8.22 -1.76 0.00
C ASN A 104 8.55 -1.01 1.29
N GLU A 105 9.73 -1.19 1.86
CA GLU A 105 10.19 -0.43 3.03
C GLU A 105 10.18 1.09 2.72
N ASP A 106 10.85 1.52 1.66
CA ASP A 106 10.87 2.92 1.23
C ASP A 106 9.48 3.44 0.84
N ALA A 107 8.71 2.65 0.08
CA ALA A 107 7.37 3.06 -0.38
C ALA A 107 6.37 3.15 0.78
N MET A 108 6.53 2.33 1.81
CA MET A 108 5.69 2.36 3.01
C MET A 108 5.92 3.62 3.84
N GLU A 109 7.14 4.16 3.88
CA GLU A 109 7.40 5.45 4.57
C GLU A 109 6.56 6.57 3.95
N VAL A 110 6.52 6.67 2.63
CA VAL A 110 5.70 7.66 1.90
C VAL A 110 4.22 7.44 2.20
N LEU A 111 3.77 6.20 2.13
CA LEU A 111 2.38 5.85 2.34
C LEU A 111 1.95 6.17 3.77
N LEU A 112 2.73 5.77 4.79
CA LEU A 112 2.42 6.05 6.18
C LEU A 112 2.49 7.54 6.49
N ALA A 113 3.47 8.28 5.96
CA ALA A 113 3.51 9.73 6.09
C ALA A 113 2.24 10.39 5.53
N PHE A 114 1.77 9.92 4.36
CA PHE A 114 0.51 10.38 3.79
C PHE A 114 -0.69 10.03 4.68
N VAL A 115 -0.82 8.78 5.11
CA VAL A 115 -1.95 8.31 5.93
C VAL A 115 -2.00 9.05 7.27
N LEU A 116 -0.86 9.21 7.94
CA LEU A 116 -0.76 9.94 9.21
C LEU A 116 -1.02 11.45 9.07
N SER A 117 -0.88 12.00 7.85
CA SER A 117 -1.25 13.39 7.56
C SER A 117 -2.76 13.60 7.40
N LYS A 118 -3.56 12.53 7.35
CA LYS A 118 -5.01 12.59 7.19
C LYS A 118 -5.72 12.37 8.51
N ASP A 119 -6.78 13.11 8.72
CA ASP A 119 -7.74 12.79 9.78
C ASP A 119 -8.59 11.60 9.33
N LEU A 120 -8.31 10.44 9.92
CA LEU A 120 -9.05 9.20 9.73
C LEU A 120 -9.89 8.84 10.97
N SER A 121 -9.99 9.76 11.95
CA SER A 121 -10.70 9.59 13.22
C SER A 121 -12.16 10.00 13.15
#